data_AF-A0AAF0UXY7-F1
#
_entry.id   AF-A0AAF0UXY7-F1
#
_cell.length_a   1.000
_cell.length_b   1.000
_cell.length_c   1.000
_cell.angle_alpha   90.00
_cell.angle_beta   90.00
_cell.angle_gamma   90.00
#
_symmetry.space_group_name_H-M   'P 1'
#
loop_
_entity.id
_entity.type
_entity.pdbx_description
1 polymer ?
#
loop_
_entity_poly.entity_id
_entity_poly.type
_entity_poly.pdbx_seq_one_letter_code
_entity_poly.pdbx_strand_id
1 'polypeptide(L)' 'PLECLGVDESLSYKEVPVEILDREVKRLRNKEAASIKVLWRNHLVEGDTWEAEADMKFRYPHLFPSTPTQPWGK' A
#
# COMPACT_ATOMS: atom_id res chain seq x y z
N PRO A 1 26.38 14.56 -30.84
CA PRO A 1 26.00 15.24 -29.57
C PRO A 1 24.57 14.86 -29.22
N LEU A 2 24.42 13.93 -28.26
CA LEU A 2 23.10 13.47 -27.81
C LEU A 2 22.58 14.44 -26.75
N GLU A 3 22.11 15.60 -27.21
CA GLU A 3 21.32 16.51 -26.39
C GLU A 3 19.85 16.19 -26.65
N CYS A 4 19.24 15.32 -25.83
CA CYS A 4 17.78 15.15 -25.70
C CYS A 4 17.47 14.06 -24.65
N LEU A 5 18.00 14.21 -23.44
CA LEU A 5 17.37 13.60 -22.28
C LEU A 5 17.09 14.74 -21.32
N GLY A 6 16.03 15.50 -21.64
CA GLY A 6 15.32 16.26 -20.63
C GLY A 6 14.80 15.24 -19.62
N VAL A 7 15.63 14.93 -18.63
CA VAL A 7 15.23 14.24 -17.43
C VAL A 7 14.27 15.20 -16.77
N ASP A 8 13.00 15.02 -17.08
CA ASP A 8 11.92 15.80 -16.54
C ASP A 8 12.00 15.69 -15.01
N GLU A 9 12.30 16.79 -14.34
CA GLU A 9 12.39 16.88 -12.88
C GLU A 9 11.04 16.58 -12.18
N SER A 10 9.99 16.17 -12.92
CA SER A 10 8.80 15.52 -12.38
C SER A 10 8.90 13.98 -12.26
N LEU A 11 10.12 13.40 -12.29
CA LEU A 11 10.43 12.05 -11.79
C LEU A 11 10.16 11.86 -10.29
N SER A 12 9.16 12.54 -9.71
CA SER A 12 8.55 12.08 -8.47
C SER A 12 7.89 10.73 -8.79
N TYR A 13 8.62 9.65 -8.52
CA TYR A 13 8.13 8.29 -8.47
C TYR A 13 6.97 8.23 -7.48
N LYS A 14 5.76 8.60 -7.92
CA LYS A 14 4.55 8.52 -7.12
C LYS A 14 4.07 7.08 -7.22
N GLU A 15 4.62 6.23 -6.37
CA GLU A 15 4.07 4.91 -6.13
C GLU A 15 2.65 5.09 -5.59
N VAL A 16 1.66 4.60 -6.33
CA VAL A 16 0.26 4.67 -5.95
C VAL A 16 -0.14 3.31 -5.39
N PRO A 17 -0.74 3.23 -4.20
CA PRO A 17 -1.24 1.97 -3.69
C PRO A 17 -2.46 1.55 -4.52
N VAL A 18 -2.42 0.33 -5.04
CA VAL A 18 -3.46 -0.22 -5.91
C VAL A 18 -4.48 -1.00 -5.09
N GLU A 19 -3.99 -1.92 -4.27
CA GLU A 19 -4.82 -2.90 -3.60
C GLU A 19 -4.14 -3.42 -2.33
N ILE A 20 -4.95 -3.85 -1.37
CA ILE A 20 -4.51 -4.61 -0.20
C ILE A 20 -4.60 -6.09 -0.55
N LEU A 21 -3.44 -6.74 -0.68
CA LEU A 21 -3.34 -8.15 -1.06
C LEU A 21 -3.56 -9.10 0.12
N ASP A 22 -3.14 -8.69 1.32
CA ASP A 22 -3.19 -9.54 2.51
C ASP A 22 -3.22 -8.71 3.80
N ARG A 23 -3.60 -9.34 4.90
CA ARG A 23 -3.66 -8.75 6.24
C ARG A 23 -3.17 -9.76 7.28
N GLU A 24 -2.13 -9.37 8.00
CA GLU A 24 -1.58 -10.13 9.11
C GLU A 24 -1.77 -9.36 10.43
N VAL A 25 -2.29 -10.04 11.46
CA VAL A 25 -2.43 -9.46 12.80
C VAL A 25 -1.54 -10.23 13.77
N LYS A 26 -0.53 -9.56 14.31
CA LYS A 26 0.34 -10.10 15.36
C LYS A 26 -0.18 -9.70 16.73
N ARG A 27 -0.56 -10.71 17.51
CA ARG A 27 -0.92 -10.52 18.92
C ARG A 27 0.34 -10.60 19.77
N LEU A 28 0.67 -9.49 20.40
CA LEU A 28 1.71 -9.40 21.42
C LEU A 28 1.06 -9.47 22.81
N ARG A 29 1.88 -9.62 23.85
CA ARG A 29 1.45 -9.88 25.23
C ARG A 29 0.38 -8.91 25.77
N ASN A 30 0.36 -7.67 25.28
CA ASN A 30 -0.56 -6.61 25.71
C ASN A 30 -1.12 -5.75 24.56
N LYS A 31 -0.79 -6.06 23.30
CA LYS A 31 -1.18 -5.24 22.15
C LYS A 31 -1.34 -6.08 20.90
N GLU A 32 -2.16 -5.62 19.98
CA GLU A 32 -2.28 -6.20 18.64
C GLU A 32 -1.69 -5.23 17.63
N ALA A 33 -0.90 -5.74 16.70
CA ALA A 33 -0.32 -4.98 15.59
C ALA A 33 -0.81 -5.60 14.29
N ALA A 34 -1.55 -4.82 13.50
CA ALA A 34 -2.01 -5.22 12.18
C ALA A 34 -1.10 -4.62 11.09
N SER A 35 -0.62 -5.49 10.20
CA SER A 35 0.12 -5.14 9.00
C SER A 35 -0.67 -5.63 7.80
N ILE A 36 -0.64 -4.85 6.72
CA ILE A 36 -1.29 -5.20 5.46
C ILE A 36 -0.27 -5.22 4.35
N LYS A 37 -0.40 -6.19 3.45
CA LYS A 37 0.40 -6.27 2.24
C LYS A 37 -0.25 -5.40 1.19
N VAL A 38 0.45 -4.37 0.73
CA VAL A 38 -0.06 -3.39 -0.23
C VAL A 38 0.66 -3.58 -1.55
N LEU A 39 -0.11 -3.74 -2.63
CA LEU A 39 0.41 -3.68 -3.99
C LEU A 39 0.59 -2.22 -4.38
N TRP A 40 1.79 -1.86 -4.79
CA TRP A 40 2.14 -0.54 -5.29
C TRP A 40 2.35 -0.63 -6.79
N ARG A 41 1.72 0.29 -7.52
CA ARG A 41 1.98 0.46 -8.94
C ARG A 41 2.87 1.67 -9.14
N ASN A 42 4.00 1.40 -9.75
CA ASN A 42 4.85 2.39 -10.37
C ASN A 42 4.68 2.29 -11.89
N HIS A 43 5.14 3.29 -12.63
CA HIS A 43 5.02 3.37 -14.09
C HIS A 43 5.62 2.17 -14.85
N LEU A 44 6.53 1.40 -14.23
CA LEU A 44 7.27 0.33 -14.90
C LEU A 44 7.30 -1.00 -14.14
N VAL A 45 6.99 -1.01 -12.84
CA VAL A 45 7.13 -2.18 -11.96
C VAL A 45 5.99 -2.18 -10.93
N GLU A 46 5.43 -3.36 -10.70
CA GLU A 46 4.55 -3.61 -9.55
C GLU A 46 5.39 -4.21 -8.42
N GLY A 47 5.27 -3.62 -7.23
CA GLY A 47 5.97 -4.07 -6.03
C GLY A 47 4.98 -4.27 -4.90
N ASP A 48 5.34 -5.11 -3.92
CA ASP A 48 4.54 -5.30 -2.71
C ASP A 48 5.35 -4.98 -1.45
N THR A 49 4.72 -4.26 -0.52
CA THR A 49 5.31 -3.95 0.79
C THR A 49 4.32 -4.26 1.91
N TRP A 50 4.84 -4.51 3.11
CA TRP A 50 4.04 -4.64 4.32
C TRP A 50 4.00 -3.31 5.06
N GLU A 51 2.81 -2.72 5.16
CA GLU A 51 2.59 -1.43 5.81
C GLU A 51 1.72 -1.60 7.07
N ALA A 52 1.86 -0.66 8.01
CA ALA A 52 0.97 -0.62 9.17
C ALA A 52 -0.46 -0.30 8.72
N GLU A 53 -1.43 -1.12 9.14
CA GLU A 53 -2.84 -0.94 8.75
C GLU A 53 -3.39 0.42 9.21
N ALA A 54 -3.02 0.87 10.40
CA ALA A 54 -3.47 2.14 10.95
C ALA A 54 -3.03 3.33 10.08
N ASP A 55 -1.78 3.31 9.62
CA ASP A 55 -1.21 4.35 8.76
C ASP A 55 -1.89 4.36 7.39
N MET A 56 -2.10 3.19 6.80
CA MET A 56 -2.77 3.06 5.51
C MET A 56 -4.24 3.47 5.58
N LYS A 57 -4.95 3.18 6.68
CA LYS A 57 -6.31 3.67 6.90
C LYS A 57 -6.36 5.20 6.98
N PHE A 58 -5.34 5.82 7.56
CA PHE A 58 -5.25 7.27 7.65
C PHE A 58 -4.90 7.92 6.30
N ARG A 59 -3.90 7.38 5.58
CA ARG A 59 -3.40 7.96 4.32
C ARG A 59 -4.27 7.60 3.11
N TYR A 60 -4.81 6.38 3.08
CA TYR A 60 -5.55 5.81 1.95
C TYR A 60 -6.84 5.12 2.41
N PRO A 61 -7.77 5.84 3.05
CA PRO A 61 -9.01 5.26 3.56
C PRO A 61 -9.86 4.60 2.47
N HIS A 62 -9.72 5.02 1.21
CA HIS A 62 -10.45 4.48 0.06
C HIS A 62 -10.04 3.05 -0.32
N LEU A 63 -8.87 2.57 0.13
CA LEU A 63 -8.46 1.17 -0.06
C LEU A 63 -9.22 0.22 0.89
N PHE A 64 -9.87 0.75 1.92
CA PHE A 64 -10.60 -0.04 2.89
C PHE A 64 -12.10 0.00 2.57
N PRO A 65 -12.81 -1.14 2.66
CA PRO A 65 -14.25 -1.15 2.49
C PRO A 65 -14.92 -0.28 3.56
N SER A 66 -15.88 0.55 3.14
CA SER A 66 -16.63 1.48 4.01
C SER A 66 -17.63 0.79 4.95
N THR A 67 -17.73 -0.53 4.90
CA THR A 67 -18.68 -1.33 5.68
C THR A 67 -17.95 -2.46 6.41
N PRO A 68 -18.34 -2.82 7.65
CA PRO A 68 -17.80 -3.98 8.36
C PRO A 68 -18.41 -5.26 7.77
N THR A 69 -18.21 -5.48 6.48
CA THR A 69 -18.52 -6.78 5.90
C THR A 69 -17.22 -7.56 6.01
N GLN A 70 -17.07 -8.33 7.09
CA GLN A 70 -16.11 -9.43 7.13
C GLN A 70 -16.52 -10.46 6.08
N PRO A 71 -15.62 -10.89 5.18
CA PRO A 71 -15.73 -12.22 4.64
C PRO A 71 -14.37 -12.90 4.73
N TRP A 72 -13.77 -12.97 5.92
CA TRP A 72 -12.67 -13.90 6.15
C TRP A 72 -13.00 -14.83 7.29
N GLY A 73 -13.89 -15.76 6.96
CA GLY A 73 -14.49 -16.73 7.86
C GLY A 73 -15.28 -17.78 7.08
N LYS A 74 -14.59 -18.53 6.22
CA LYS A 74 -14.90 -19.93 5.93
C LYS A 74 -13.59 -20.69 5.76
#